data_AF-A0A833LQY7-F1
#
_entry.id   AF-A0A833LQY7-F1
#
_cell.length_a   1.000
_cell.length_b   1.000
_cell.length_c   1.000
_cell.angle_alpha   90.00
_cell.angle_beta   90.00
_cell.angle_gamma   90.00
#
_symmetry.space_group_name_H-M   'P 1'
#
loop_
_entity.id
_entity.type
_entity.pdbx_description
1 polymer ?
#
loop_
_entity_poly.entity_id
_entity_poly.type
_entity_poly.pdbx_seq_one_letter_code
_entity_poly.pdbx_strand_id
1 'polypeptide(L)'
;MSTRAEEALDRQATPWLFACAIATALPHAAHQAYWLSAASLLLLGWAVGLWWKNERLPGRWLLILLVVAGCGGILIEFRTLFGRDAGVAMLVVFMAMKLLELKSRRDAMVVIVLGYFLLLTHYLYSQSIPTGIWLLLALWLLTATLIRLHGGASSTRSMSLRYAARLCLQAVP
;
A
#
# COMPACT_ATOMS: atom_id res chain seq x y z
N MET A 1 -2.69 21.61 14.23
CA MET A 1 -1.73 21.83 13.12
C MET A 1 -2.51 21.79 11.83
N SER A 2 -2.76 22.97 11.25
CA SER A 2 -3.28 23.10 9.88
C SER A 2 -2.23 22.48 8.96
N THR A 3 -2.54 21.36 8.31
CA THR A 3 -1.77 20.86 7.17
C THR A 3 -1.72 21.97 6.14
N ARG A 4 -0.51 22.37 5.72
CA ARG A 4 -0.36 23.39 4.67
C ARG A 4 -1.16 22.93 3.45
N ALA A 5 -1.81 23.84 2.74
CA ALA A 5 -2.66 23.51 1.57
C ALA A 5 -1.90 22.69 0.50
N GLU A 6 -0.57 22.79 0.46
CA GLU A 6 0.32 22.02 -0.41
C GLU A 6 0.49 20.53 -0.01
N GLU A 7 0.28 20.20 1.26
CA GLU A 7 0.41 18.83 1.80
C GLU A 7 -0.92 18.06 1.78
N ALA A 8 -2.04 18.76 1.54
CA ALA A 8 -3.35 18.16 1.46
C ALA A 8 -3.39 17.13 0.31
N LEU A 9 -3.81 15.91 0.65
CA LEU A 9 -3.92 14.84 -0.32
C LEU A 9 -5.07 15.14 -1.30
N ASP A 10 -4.81 15.05 -2.60
CA ASP A 10 -5.87 15.13 -3.60
C ASP A 10 -6.81 13.93 -3.44
N ARG A 11 -8.09 14.18 -3.24
CA ARG A 11 -9.13 13.15 -3.09
C ARG A 11 -9.11 12.18 -4.26
N GLN A 12 -8.76 12.64 -5.46
CA GLN A 12 -8.71 11.79 -6.63
C GLN A 12 -7.54 10.80 -6.62
N ALA A 13 -6.45 11.06 -5.87
CA ALA A 13 -5.31 10.16 -5.73
C ALA A 13 -5.58 9.00 -4.76
N THR A 14 -6.45 9.19 -3.77
CA THR A 14 -6.83 8.16 -2.79
C THR A 14 -7.23 6.80 -3.39
N PRO A 15 -8.12 6.70 -4.39
CA PRO A 15 -8.48 5.40 -4.97
C PRO A 15 -7.30 4.68 -5.65
N TRP A 16 -6.28 5.42 -6.08
CA TRP A 16 -5.07 4.84 -6.68
C TRP A 16 -4.19 4.19 -5.62
N LEU A 17 -4.09 4.82 -4.45
CA LEU A 17 -3.39 4.27 -3.30
C LEU A 17 -4.07 3.00 -2.80
N PHE A 18 -5.40 2.98 -2.73
CA PHE A 18 -6.15 1.76 -2.41
C PHE A 18 -5.94 0.66 -3.46
N ALA A 19 -6.02 0.99 -4.75
CA ALA A 19 -5.77 0.03 -5.82
C ALA A 19 -4.35 -0.55 -5.74
N CYS A 20 -3.34 0.29 -5.50
CA CYS A 20 -1.95 -0.14 -5.28
C CYS A 20 -1.83 -1.08 -4.08
N ALA A 21 -2.43 -0.71 -2.95
CA ALA A 21 -2.36 -1.52 -1.75
C ALA A 21 -3.03 -2.88 -1.92
N ILE A 22 -4.20 -2.94 -2.56
CA ILE A 22 -4.87 -4.20 -2.87
C ILE A 22 -4.01 -5.02 -3.83
N ALA A 23 -3.53 -4.43 -4.93
CA ALA A 23 -2.73 -5.15 -5.93
C ALA A 23 -1.41 -5.70 -5.36
N THR A 24 -0.82 -5.01 -4.39
CA THR A 24 0.44 -5.40 -3.77
C THR A 24 0.29 -6.31 -2.56
N ALA A 25 -0.78 -6.19 -1.77
CA ALA A 25 -0.99 -7.00 -0.55
C ALA A 25 -1.78 -8.30 -0.80
N LEU A 26 -2.66 -8.33 -1.80
CA LEU A 26 -3.49 -9.50 -2.11
C LEU A 26 -2.68 -10.80 -2.35
N PRO A 27 -1.59 -10.81 -3.14
CA PRO A 27 -0.86 -12.05 -3.38
C PRO A 27 -0.16 -12.62 -2.13
N HIS A 28 0.15 -11.76 -1.16
CA HIS A 28 0.74 -12.19 0.11
C HIS A 28 -0.27 -12.84 1.06
N ALA A 29 -1.58 -12.59 0.88
CA ALA A 29 -2.62 -13.19 1.71
C ALA A 29 -2.63 -14.73 1.64
N ALA A 30 -2.16 -15.31 0.52
CA ALA A 30 -2.06 -16.75 0.33
C ALA A 30 -0.83 -17.40 1.00
N HIS A 31 0.18 -16.61 1.36
CA HIS A 31 1.46 -17.11 1.86
C HIS A 31 1.66 -16.88 3.38
N GLN A 32 0.72 -16.21 4.04
CA GLN A 32 0.81 -15.84 5.46
C GLN A 32 -0.19 -16.61 6.32
N ALA A 33 0.00 -16.58 7.64
CA ALA A 33 -0.95 -17.14 8.58
C ALA A 33 -2.35 -16.56 8.34
N TYR A 34 -3.38 -17.42 8.32
CA TYR A 34 -4.74 -17.04 7.92
C TYR A 34 -5.31 -15.89 8.75
N TRP A 35 -4.96 -15.81 10.04
CA TRP A 35 -5.43 -14.76 10.93
C TRP A 35 -4.86 -13.37 10.55
N LEU A 36 -3.62 -13.31 10.07
CA LEU A 36 -2.96 -12.08 9.60
C LEU A 36 -3.57 -11.59 8.28
N SER A 37 -3.82 -12.52 7.36
CA SER A 37 -4.53 -12.23 6.12
C SER A 37 -5.93 -11.70 6.41
N ALA A 38 -6.67 -12.34 7.32
CA ALA A 38 -8.00 -11.90 7.74
C ALA A 38 -7.96 -10.52 8.41
N ALA A 39 -7.05 -10.28 9.35
CA ALA A 39 -6.88 -8.99 10.01
C ALA A 39 -6.55 -7.87 9.01
N SER A 40 -5.64 -8.14 8.07
CA SER A 40 -5.24 -7.17 7.04
C SER A 40 -6.39 -6.86 6.08
N LEU A 41 -7.16 -7.88 5.68
CA LEU A 41 -8.38 -7.71 4.87
C LEU A 41 -9.44 -6.89 5.59
N LEU A 42 -9.65 -7.13 6.89
CA LEU A 42 -10.59 -6.35 7.70
C LEU A 42 -10.14 -4.88 7.81
N LEU A 43 -8.86 -4.62 8.03
CA LEU A 43 -8.32 -3.26 8.09
C LEU A 43 -8.42 -2.55 6.74
N LEU A 44 -8.11 -3.22 5.63
CA LEU A 44 -8.27 -2.69 4.28
C LEU A 44 -9.75 -2.40 3.97
N GLY A 45 -10.64 -3.34 4.28
CA GLY A 45 -12.08 -3.19 4.10
C GLY A 45 -12.63 -2.03 4.92
N TRP A 46 -12.16 -1.87 6.16
CA TRP A 46 -12.52 -0.73 7.00
C TRP A 46 -12.02 0.60 6.41
N ALA A 47 -10.77 0.64 5.92
CA ALA A 47 -10.21 1.82 5.28
C ALA A 47 -11.00 2.23 4.02
N VAL A 48 -11.37 1.26 3.18
CA VAL A 48 -12.24 1.48 2.02
C VAL A 48 -13.63 1.97 2.45
N GLY A 49 -14.20 1.38 3.49
CA GLY A 49 -15.50 1.78 4.03
C GLY A 49 -15.51 3.21 4.56
N LEU A 50 -14.50 3.62 5.32
CA LEU A 50 -14.32 4.98 5.80
C LEU A 50 -14.16 5.97 4.65
N TRP A 51 -13.38 5.60 3.63
CA TRP A 51 -13.21 6.41 2.43
C TRP A 51 -14.52 6.58 1.65
N TRP A 52 -15.28 5.51 1.45
CA TRP A 52 -16.56 5.55 0.74
C TRP A 52 -17.57 6.44 1.48
N LYS A 53 -17.70 6.25 2.80
CA LYS A 53 -18.61 7.04 3.65
C LYS A 53 -18.12 8.47 3.89
N ASN A 54 -16.91 8.80 3.45
CA ASN A 54 -16.25 10.08 3.69
C ASN A 54 -16.22 10.44 5.19
N GLU A 55 -16.07 9.42 6.03
CA GLU A 55 -16.06 9.53 7.49
C GLU A 55 -14.68 9.96 8.01
N ARG A 56 -14.64 10.41 9.26
CA ARG A 56 -13.39 10.82 9.90
C ARG A 56 -12.50 9.60 10.10
N LEU A 57 -11.23 9.74 9.75
CA LEU A 57 -10.21 8.72 10.01
C LEU A 57 -10.13 8.39 11.51
N PRO A 58 -9.80 7.14 11.89
CA PRO A 58 -9.74 6.72 13.28
C PRO A 58 -8.75 7.56 14.10
N GLY A 59 -9.05 7.71 15.39
CA GLY A 59 -8.20 8.44 16.32
C GLY A 59 -6.80 7.83 16.43
N ARG A 60 -5.79 8.67 16.67
CA ARG A 60 -4.38 8.24 16.77
C ARG A 60 -4.17 7.13 17.80
N TRP A 61 -4.90 7.16 18.92
CA TRP A 61 -4.83 6.13 19.95
C TRP A 61 -5.28 4.75 19.47
N LEU A 62 -6.34 4.70 18.66
CA LEU A 62 -6.84 3.44 18.09
C LEU A 62 -5.83 2.86 17.10
N LEU A 63 -5.19 3.72 16.30
CA LEU A 63 -4.11 3.29 15.41
C LEU A 63 -2.90 2.76 16.20
N ILE A 64 -2.48 3.44 17.26
CA ILE A 64 -1.38 2.94 18.11
C ILE A 64 -1.73 1.57 18.69
N LEU A 65 -2.96 1.40 19.19
CA LEU A 65 -3.42 0.12 19.72
C LEU A 65 -3.39 -0.98 18.66
N LEU A 66 -3.85 -0.69 17.43
CA LEU A 66 -3.79 -1.61 16.30
C LEU A 66 -2.35 -1.97 15.91
N VAL A 67 -1.40 -1.01 15.98
CA VAL A 67 0.02 -1.27 15.66
C VAL A 67 0.58 -2.22 16.70
N VAL A 68 0.38 -1.91 17.98
CA VAL A 68 0.86 -2.74 19.09
C VAL A 68 0.26 -4.15 19.03
N ALA A 69 -1.04 -4.25 18.74
CA ALA A 69 -1.72 -5.54 18.57
C ALA A 69 -1.18 -6.32 17.36
N GLY A 70 -0.98 -5.66 16.22
CA GLY A 70 -0.44 -6.28 15.01
C GLY A 70 1.00 -6.78 15.21
N CYS A 71 1.88 -5.93 15.73
CA CYS A 71 3.26 -6.31 16.06
C CYS A 71 3.31 -7.40 17.13
N GLY A 72 2.47 -7.32 18.16
CA GLY A 72 2.36 -8.34 19.21
C GLY A 72 1.91 -9.69 18.65
N GLY A 73 0.89 -9.70 17.79
CA GLY A 73 0.43 -10.93 17.14
C GLY A 73 1.49 -11.56 16.26
N ILE A 74 2.23 -10.76 15.46
CA ILE A 74 3.34 -11.25 14.64
C ILE A 74 4.47 -11.80 15.52
N LEU A 75 4.81 -11.12 16.62
CA LEU A 75 5.84 -11.60 17.55
C LEU A 75 5.45 -12.92 18.20
N ILE A 76 4.17 -13.12 18.55
CA ILE A 76 3.66 -14.37 19.11
C ILE A 76 3.72 -15.51 18.08
N GLU A 77 3.29 -15.23 16.85
CA GLU A 77 3.20 -16.21 15.75
C GLU A 77 4.60 -16.64 15.27
N PHE A 78 5.45 -15.69 14.89
CA PHE A 78 6.74 -15.97 14.28
C PHE A 78 7.87 -16.07 15.29
N ARG A 79 7.64 -15.70 16.56
CA ARG A 79 8.68 -15.60 17.62
C ARG A 79 9.83 -14.66 17.31
N THR A 80 9.71 -13.90 16.23
CA THR A 80 10.68 -12.91 15.76
C THR A 80 9.95 -11.83 14.97
N LEU A 81 10.48 -10.61 15.00
CA LEU A 81 10.09 -9.55 14.06
C LEU A 81 11.03 -9.49 12.86
N PHE A 82 12.14 -10.22 12.90
CA PHE A 82 13.15 -10.24 11.85
C PHE A 82 13.11 -11.56 11.10
N GLY A 83 13.03 -11.48 9.78
CA GLY A 83 12.92 -12.63 8.89
C GLY A 83 12.06 -12.29 7.69
N ARG A 84 12.14 -13.10 6.65
CA ARG A 84 11.37 -12.89 5.41
C ARG A 84 9.87 -12.89 5.71
N ASP A 85 9.35 -13.96 6.31
CA ASP A 85 7.90 -14.13 6.48
C ASP A 85 7.31 -13.15 7.50
N ALA A 86 7.98 -12.95 8.65
CA ALA A 86 7.58 -11.96 9.66
C ALA A 86 7.66 -10.52 9.12
N GLY A 87 8.71 -10.18 8.37
CA GLY A 87 8.88 -8.87 7.74
C GLY A 87 7.78 -8.55 6.74
N VAL A 88 7.41 -9.52 5.90
CA VAL A 88 6.34 -9.39 4.92
C VAL A 88 4.99 -9.23 5.62
N ALA A 89 4.72 -10.00 6.67
CA ALA A 89 3.51 -9.87 7.48
C ALA A 89 3.39 -8.46 8.09
N MET A 90 4.49 -7.92 8.63
CA MET A 90 4.51 -6.54 9.14
C MET A 90 4.26 -5.52 8.04
N LEU A 91 4.90 -5.67 6.87
CA LEU A 91 4.70 -4.76 5.74
C LEU A 91 3.23 -4.73 5.28
N VAL A 92 2.57 -5.89 5.21
CA VAL A 92 1.15 -5.98 4.85
C VAL A 92 0.26 -5.30 5.89
N VAL A 93 0.48 -5.55 7.18
CA VAL A 93 -0.27 -4.90 8.26
C VAL A 93 -0.04 -3.39 8.24
N PHE A 94 1.22 -2.95 8.12
CA PHE A 94 1.55 -1.52 8.04
C PHE A 94 0.96 -0.85 6.81
N MET A 95 0.90 -1.53 5.66
CA MET A 95 0.22 -1.03 4.47
C MET A 95 -1.27 -0.76 4.75
N ALA A 96 -1.97 -1.73 5.33
CA ALA A 96 -3.39 -1.61 5.66
C ALA A 96 -3.64 -0.51 6.70
N MET A 97 -2.79 -0.44 7.73
CA MET A 97 -2.87 0.60 8.75
C MET A 97 -2.53 1.98 8.21
N LYS A 98 -1.57 2.10 7.30
CA LYS A 98 -1.17 3.40 6.76
C LYS A 98 -2.28 4.02 5.90
N LEU A 99 -3.09 3.19 5.23
CA LEU A 99 -4.30 3.64 4.56
C LEU A 99 -5.32 4.28 5.52
N LEU A 100 -5.44 3.75 6.74
CA LEU A 100 -6.30 4.32 7.80
C LEU A 100 -5.75 5.64 8.37
N GLU A 101 -4.51 6.01 8.03
CA GLU A 101 -3.86 7.25 8.47
C GLU A 101 -3.58 8.21 7.30
N LEU A 102 -4.19 8.00 6.13
CA LEU A 102 -3.97 8.85 4.95
C LEU A 102 -4.47 10.28 5.17
N LYS A 103 -3.59 11.17 5.61
CA LYS A 103 -3.89 12.58 5.87
C LYS A 103 -3.13 13.53 4.96
N SER A 104 -1.92 13.15 4.58
CA SER A 104 -0.99 14.01 3.84
C SER A 104 -0.37 13.31 2.64
N ARG A 105 0.20 14.09 1.72
CA ARG A 105 1.05 13.57 0.63
C ARG A 105 2.21 12.73 1.15
N ARG A 106 2.77 13.07 2.31
CA ARG A 106 3.83 12.28 2.96
C ARG A 106 3.34 10.87 3.31
N ASP A 107 2.11 10.74 3.81
CA ASP A 107 1.55 9.42 4.11
C ASP A 107 1.32 8.59 2.84
N ALA A 108 0.86 9.24 1.75
CA ALA A 108 0.74 8.60 0.45
C ALA A 108 2.09 8.11 -0.10
N MET A 109 3.17 8.87 0.08
CA MET A 109 4.52 8.44 -0.27
C MET A 109 4.94 7.19 0.49
N VAL A 110 4.63 7.11 1.80
CA VAL A 110 4.92 5.92 2.60
C VAL A 110 4.16 4.70 2.08
N VAL A 111 2.88 4.85 1.70
CA VAL A 111 2.09 3.77 1.07
C VAL A 111 2.71 3.30 -0.24
N ILE A 112 3.17 4.23 -1.09
CA ILE A 112 3.82 3.87 -2.36
C ILE A 112 5.12 3.11 -2.11
N VAL A 113 5.95 3.57 -1.18
CA VAL A 113 7.22 2.90 -0.81
C VAL A 113 6.95 1.50 -0.24
N LEU A 114 5.97 1.37 0.67
CA LEU A 114 5.52 0.07 1.18
C LEU A 114 5.07 -0.86 0.04
N GLY A 115 4.35 -0.34 -0.95
CA GLY A 115 3.93 -1.08 -2.14
C GLY A 115 5.12 -1.59 -2.96
N TYR A 116 6.14 -0.76 -3.20
CA TYR A 116 7.36 -1.20 -3.89
C TYR A 116 8.11 -2.28 -3.10
N PHE A 117 8.20 -2.15 -1.77
CA PHE A 117 8.79 -3.18 -0.91
C PHE A 117 7.99 -4.50 -0.97
N LEU A 118 6.66 -4.44 -0.94
CA LEU A 118 5.82 -5.63 -1.09
C LEU A 118 6.03 -6.32 -2.44
N LEU A 119 6.18 -5.57 -3.54
CA LEU A 119 6.53 -6.16 -4.83
C LEU A 119 7.88 -6.88 -4.81
N LEU A 120 8.89 -6.23 -4.23
CA LEU A 120 10.21 -6.84 -4.08
C LEU A 120 10.11 -8.15 -3.28
N THR A 121 9.40 -8.15 -2.15
CA THR A 121 9.24 -9.37 -1.36
C THR A 121 8.49 -10.46 -2.11
N HIS A 122 7.46 -10.12 -2.89
CA HIS A 122 6.72 -11.11 -3.68
C HIS A 122 7.60 -11.76 -4.76
N TYR A 123 8.48 -10.98 -5.40
CA TYR A 123 9.47 -11.51 -6.34
C TYR A 123 10.44 -12.51 -5.67
N LEU A 124 10.78 -12.29 -4.39
CA LEU A 124 11.62 -13.23 -3.62
C LEU A 124 10.91 -14.57 -3.32
N TYR A 125 9.57 -14.64 -3.41
CA TYR A 125 8.83 -15.90 -3.24
C TYR A 125 8.65 -16.66 -4.56
N SER A 126 8.32 -15.97 -5.65
CA SER A 126 7.98 -16.61 -6.92
C SER A 126 8.55 -15.87 -8.12
N GLN A 127 9.34 -16.58 -8.91
CA GLN A 127 9.97 -16.10 -10.14
C GLN A 127 9.27 -16.63 -11.40
N SER A 128 8.02 -17.05 -11.27
CA SER A 128 7.24 -17.57 -12.41
C SER A 128 6.86 -16.47 -13.40
N ILE A 129 6.64 -16.83 -14.67
CA ILE A 129 6.23 -15.88 -15.72
C ILE A 129 4.93 -15.13 -15.34
N PRO A 130 3.86 -15.79 -14.84
CA PRO A 130 2.65 -15.08 -14.40
C PRO A 130 2.92 -14.07 -13.29
N THR A 131 3.77 -14.43 -12.32
CA THR A 131 4.19 -13.51 -11.26
C THR A 131 4.94 -12.32 -11.82
N GLY A 132 5.84 -12.52 -12.78
CA GLY A 132 6.56 -11.44 -13.46
C GLY A 132 5.61 -10.43 -14.12
N ILE A 133 4.61 -10.91 -14.85
CA ILE A 133 3.59 -10.04 -15.49
C ILE A 133 2.82 -9.24 -14.43
N TRP A 134 2.38 -9.91 -13.35
CA TRP A 134 1.68 -9.24 -12.25
C TRP A 134 2.54 -8.15 -11.60
N LEU A 135 3.81 -8.46 -11.32
CA LEU A 135 4.76 -7.51 -10.73
C LEU A 135 4.97 -6.30 -11.63
N LEU A 136 5.09 -6.48 -12.95
CA LEU A 136 5.22 -5.38 -13.91
C LEU A 136 3.96 -4.50 -13.93
N LEU A 137 2.76 -5.10 -13.91
CA LEU A 137 1.50 -4.35 -13.85
C LEU A 137 1.36 -3.55 -12.55
N ALA A 138 1.72 -4.14 -11.42
CA ALA A 138 1.68 -3.46 -10.13
C ALA A 138 2.76 -2.37 -10.01
N LEU A 139 3.95 -2.60 -10.56
CA LEU A 139 5.01 -1.60 -10.67
C LEU A 139 4.56 -0.41 -11.51
N TRP A 140 3.93 -0.67 -12.66
CA TRP A 140 3.34 0.35 -13.51
C TRP A 140 2.26 1.14 -12.78
N LEU A 141 1.38 0.47 -12.03
CA LEU A 141 0.32 1.11 -11.25
C LEU A 141 0.88 2.01 -10.12
N LEU A 142 1.88 1.53 -9.37
CA LEU A 142 2.56 2.33 -8.34
C LEU A 142 3.24 3.56 -8.95
N THR A 143 3.92 3.38 -10.08
CA THR A 143 4.61 4.47 -10.79
C THR A 143 3.62 5.49 -11.33
N ALA A 144 2.49 5.05 -11.90
CA ALA A 144 1.42 5.94 -12.33
C ALA A 144 0.82 6.71 -11.14
N THR A 145 0.66 6.06 -10.00
CA THR A 145 0.17 6.68 -8.75
C THR A 145 1.16 7.73 -8.24
N LEU A 146 2.45 7.44 -8.29
CA LEU A 146 3.52 8.37 -7.91
C LEU A 146 3.55 9.61 -8.81
N ILE A 147 3.47 9.42 -10.13
CA ILE A 147 3.39 10.52 -11.10
C ILE A 147 2.15 11.37 -10.83
N ARG A 148 1.02 10.75 -10.54
CA ARG A 148 -0.22 11.46 -10.25
C ARG A 148 -0.17 12.25 -8.95
N LEU A 149 0.43 11.68 -7.91
CA LEU A 149 0.61 12.34 -6.62
C LEU A 149 1.41 13.65 -6.75
N HIS A 150 2.42 13.67 -7.62
CA HIS A 150 3.27 14.83 -7.87
C HIS A 150 2.72 15.76 -8.96
N GLY A 151 2.01 15.21 -9.96
CA GLY A 151 1.45 15.98 -11.08
C GLY A 151 0.26 16.86 -10.71
N GLY A 152 -0.39 16.63 -9.56
CA GLY A 152 -1.51 17.44 -9.08
C GLY A 152 -2.75 17.41 -9.99
N ALA A 153 -3.62 18.41 -9.86
CA ALA A 153 -4.92 18.48 -10.53
C ALA A 153 -4.85 18.59 -12.07
N SER A 154 -3.69 18.97 -12.62
CA SER A 154 -3.45 19.04 -14.07
C SER A 154 -3.12 17.67 -14.68
N SER A 155 -2.84 16.65 -13.86
CA SER A 155 -2.49 15.32 -14.35
C SER A 155 -3.72 14.44 -14.59
N THR A 156 -4.07 14.27 -15.86
CA THR A 156 -5.13 13.35 -16.29
C THR A 156 -4.72 11.89 -16.08
N ARG A 157 -5.69 11.04 -15.69
CA ARG A 157 -5.51 9.59 -15.50
C ARG A 157 -4.73 8.92 -16.63
N SER A 158 -5.16 9.16 -17.87
CA SER A 158 -4.56 8.57 -19.08
C SER A 158 -3.10 9.03 -19.26
N MET A 159 -2.81 10.28 -18.93
CA MET A 159 -1.46 10.85 -19.03
C MET A 159 -0.51 10.22 -18.02
N SER A 160 -0.94 10.06 -16.77
CA SER A 160 -0.17 9.38 -15.71
C SER A 160 0.15 7.93 -16.10
N LEU A 161 -0.84 7.17 -16.59
CA LEU A 161 -0.63 5.79 -17.06
C LEU A 161 0.36 5.72 -18.22
N ARG A 162 0.20 6.59 -19.21
CA ARG A 162 1.04 6.58 -20.41
C ARG A 162 2.49 6.94 -20.10
N TYR A 163 2.72 7.93 -19.22
CA TYR A 163 4.07 8.27 -18.79
C TYR A 163 4.70 7.15 -17.96
N ALA A 164 3.97 6.58 -17.01
CA ALA A 164 4.46 5.44 -16.25
C ALA A 164 4.81 4.25 -17.17
N ALA A 165 3.98 3.97 -18.18
CA ALA A 165 4.25 2.91 -19.15
C ALA A 165 5.53 3.18 -19.95
N ARG A 166 5.75 4.42 -20.40
CA ARG A 166 6.98 4.80 -21.10
C ARG A 166 8.22 4.65 -20.23
N LEU A 167 8.16 5.08 -18.97
CA LEU A 167 9.27 4.91 -18.02
C LEU A 167 9.57 3.43 -17.76
N CYS A 168 8.53 2.60 -17.56
CA CYS A 168 8.71 1.16 -17.38
C CYS A 168 9.30 0.51 -18.63
N LEU A 169 8.84 0.88 -19.83
CA LEU A 169 9.36 0.36 -21.10
C LEU A 169 10.82 0.74 -21.35
N GLN A 170 11.22 1.97 -21.00
CA GLN A 170 12.61 2.42 -21.09
C GLN A 170 13.55 1.72 -20.10
N ALA A 171 12.99 1.17 -19.02
CA ALA A 171 13.76 0.43 -18.02
C ALA A 171 13.96 -1.05 -18.39
N VAL A 172 13.33 -1.53 -19.46
CA VAL A 172 13.58 -2.88 -19.99
C VAL A 172 14.90 -2.85 -20.76
N PRO A 173 15.87 -3.71 -20.39
CA PRO A 173 17.17 -3.78 -21.06
C PRO A 173 17.08 -4.37 -22.47
#